data_AF-A0A3R5YUF5-F1
#
_entry.id   AF-A0A3R5YUF5-F1
#
_cell.length_a   1.000
_cell.length_b   1.000
_cell.length_c   1.000
_cell.angle_alpha   90.00
_cell.angle_beta   90.00
_cell.angle_gamma   90.00
#
_symmetry.space_group_name_H-M   'P 1'
#
loop_
_entity.id
_entity.type
_entity.pdbx_description
1 polymer ?
#
loop_
_entity_poly.entity_id
_entity_poly.type
_entity_poly.pdbx_seq_one_letter_code
_entity_poly.pdbx_strand_id
1 'polypeptide(L)'
;MPVQGLKKFIPEASLPHIAQWISGYPLLLKVKNNRKSKLGDYRKIPRGHQITINKDLSPHLFLLTLTHEIAHMHSFARYGFKISPHGKEWKSTFATLLQETLHLYPKDLQPIMREYIKNPKANFYAFSPFVAYFSQEEKQEDTIFLKDLPKGTIFALNNKIFKKGELKRVRYICTELSSGKNYLIHELAPIKEYRKIN
;
A
#
# COMPACT_ATOMS: atom_id res chain seq x y z
N MET A 1 -17.39 1.00 -21.27
CA MET A 1 -16.96 -0.10 -20.36
C MET A 1 -16.72 0.44 -18.96
N PRO A 2 -17.01 -0.33 -17.89
CA PRO A 2 -16.93 0.13 -16.50
C PRO A 2 -15.55 0.67 -16.06
N VAL A 3 -14.50 0.41 -16.83
CA VAL A 3 -13.12 0.85 -16.54
C VAL A 3 -12.72 2.18 -17.17
N GLN A 4 -13.51 2.76 -18.09
CA GLN A 4 -13.10 3.96 -18.85
C GLN A 4 -12.79 5.16 -17.93
N GLY A 5 -13.53 5.28 -16.82
CA GLY A 5 -13.31 6.33 -15.82
C GLY A 5 -11.98 6.21 -15.05
N LEU A 6 -11.23 5.12 -15.23
CA LEU A 6 -9.93 4.91 -14.62
C LEU A 6 -8.76 5.46 -15.45
N LYS A 7 -8.96 5.79 -16.73
CA LYS A 7 -7.89 6.22 -17.66
C LYS A 7 -6.94 7.27 -17.10
N LYS A 8 -7.44 8.18 -16.25
CA LYS A 8 -6.66 9.26 -15.63
C LYS A 8 -5.92 8.88 -14.35
N PHE A 9 -6.09 7.67 -13.85
CA PHE A 9 -5.58 7.21 -12.55
C PHE A 9 -4.61 6.04 -12.66
N ILE A 10 -4.47 5.41 -13.82
CA ILE A 10 -3.64 4.21 -14.02
C ILE A 10 -2.94 4.28 -15.37
N PRO A 11 -1.86 3.50 -15.59
CA PRO A 11 -1.30 3.31 -16.92
C PRO A 11 -2.38 2.79 -17.88
N GLU A 12 -2.60 3.47 -19.01
CA GLU A 12 -3.69 3.14 -19.94
C GLU A 12 -3.62 1.68 -20.44
N ALA A 13 -2.41 1.17 -20.64
CA ALA A 13 -2.14 -0.21 -21.04
C ALA A 13 -2.63 -1.27 -20.02
N SER A 14 -2.96 -0.88 -18.78
CA SER A 14 -3.53 -1.80 -17.78
C SER A 14 -5.04 -2.00 -17.90
N LEU A 15 -5.75 -1.15 -18.65
CA LEU A 15 -7.21 -1.22 -18.77
C LEU A 15 -7.74 -2.55 -19.31
N PRO A 16 -7.11 -3.19 -20.33
CA PRO A 16 -7.57 -4.50 -20.80
C PRO A 16 -7.50 -5.57 -19.72
N HIS A 17 -6.42 -5.61 -18.94
CA HIS A 17 -6.28 -6.54 -17.81
C HIS A 17 -7.37 -6.32 -16.77
N ILE A 18 -7.60 -5.06 -16.35
CA ILE A 18 -8.63 -4.75 -15.35
C ILE A 18 -10.02 -5.09 -15.89
N ALA A 19 -10.32 -4.75 -17.15
CA ALA A 19 -11.59 -5.08 -17.78
C ALA A 19 -11.84 -6.60 -17.78
N GLN A 20 -10.82 -7.39 -18.09
CA GLN A 20 -10.87 -8.85 -18.05
C GLN A 20 -11.09 -9.35 -16.61
N TRP A 21 -10.31 -8.86 -15.64
CA TRP A 21 -10.40 -9.32 -14.25
C TRP A 21 -11.76 -9.05 -13.60
N ILE A 22 -12.43 -7.95 -13.95
CA ILE A 22 -13.74 -7.62 -13.38
C ILE A 22 -14.91 -8.13 -14.22
N SER A 23 -14.63 -8.71 -15.39
CA SER A 23 -15.67 -9.25 -16.27
C SER A 23 -16.43 -10.37 -15.56
N GLY A 24 -17.76 -10.37 -15.69
CA GLY A 24 -18.63 -11.35 -15.02
C GLY A 24 -18.91 -11.08 -13.54
N TYR A 25 -18.30 -10.06 -12.93
CA TYR A 25 -18.59 -9.67 -11.55
C TYR A 25 -19.51 -8.44 -11.49
N PRO A 26 -20.61 -8.48 -10.72
CA PRO A 26 -21.37 -7.27 -10.38
C PRO A 26 -20.53 -6.39 -9.45
N LEU A 27 -19.72 -5.48 -10.02
CA LEU A 27 -18.76 -4.66 -9.28
C LEU A 27 -19.10 -3.17 -9.36
N LEU A 28 -19.14 -2.54 -8.19
CA LEU A 28 -19.17 -1.09 -8.04
C LEU A 28 -17.78 -0.57 -7.70
N LEU A 29 -17.08 0.00 -8.68
CA LEU A 29 -15.77 0.63 -8.49
C LEU A 29 -15.94 2.13 -8.25
N LYS A 30 -15.35 2.66 -7.17
CA LYS A 30 -15.41 4.10 -6.83
C LYS A 30 -14.03 4.67 -6.54
N VAL A 31 -13.77 5.83 -7.11
CA VAL A 31 -12.61 6.65 -6.74
C VAL A 31 -13.07 7.67 -5.68
N LYS A 32 -12.36 7.74 -4.55
CA LYS A 32 -12.72 8.57 -3.39
C LYS A 32 -11.62 9.57 -3.06
N ASN A 33 -11.99 10.67 -2.39
CA ASN A 33 -11.03 11.59 -1.79
C ASN A 33 -10.13 10.87 -0.77
N ASN A 34 -8.91 11.40 -0.57
CA ASN A 34 -7.89 10.77 0.25
C ASN A 34 -8.36 10.41 1.66
N ARG A 35 -8.18 9.14 2.03
CA ARG A 35 -8.36 8.65 3.40
C ARG A 35 -6.98 8.32 3.95
N LYS A 36 -6.63 8.90 5.10
CA LYS A 36 -5.33 8.65 5.76
C LYS A 36 -5.14 7.21 6.26
N SER A 37 -6.23 6.47 6.49
CA SER A 37 -6.19 5.15 7.12
C SER A 37 -6.06 3.97 6.13
N LYS A 38 -6.31 4.20 4.83
CA LYS A 38 -6.24 3.14 3.80
C LYS A 38 -6.13 3.73 2.39
N LEU A 39 -5.37 3.06 1.53
CA LEU A 39 -5.22 3.40 0.10
C LEU A 39 -6.43 2.89 -0.71
N GLY A 40 -6.86 1.67 -0.41
CA GLY A 40 -7.96 0.95 -1.06
C GLY A 40 -8.87 0.26 -0.04
N ASP A 41 -10.02 -0.25 -0.50
CA ASP A 41 -10.92 -1.09 0.28
C ASP A 41 -11.84 -1.91 -0.63
N TYR A 42 -11.81 -3.23 -0.46
CA TYR A 42 -12.80 -4.17 -0.98
C TYR A 42 -13.85 -4.50 0.09
N ARG A 43 -15.11 -4.58 -0.32
CA ARG A 43 -16.19 -5.15 0.49
C ARG A 43 -17.22 -5.92 -0.33
N LYS A 44 -17.78 -6.96 0.29
CA LYS A 44 -18.98 -7.62 -0.20
C LYS A 44 -20.20 -6.73 0.08
N ILE A 45 -21.04 -6.52 -0.92
CA ILE A 45 -22.32 -5.79 -0.79
C ILE A 45 -23.48 -6.70 -1.24
N PRO A 46 -24.74 -6.43 -0.84
CA PRO A 46 -25.87 -7.30 -1.16
C PRO A 46 -26.01 -7.65 -2.66
N ARG A 47 -25.73 -6.67 -3.54
CA ARG A 47 -25.87 -6.83 -4.99
C ARG A 47 -24.57 -7.13 -5.74
N GLY A 48 -23.49 -7.52 -5.06
CA GLY A 48 -22.21 -7.76 -5.72
C GLY A 48 -21.02 -7.36 -4.88
N HIS A 49 -20.06 -6.68 -5.50
CA HIS A 49 -18.80 -6.27 -4.90
C HIS A 49 -18.68 -4.76 -4.93
N GLN A 50 -17.92 -4.19 -4.00
CA GLN A 50 -17.51 -2.81 -4.08
C GLN A 50 -16.01 -2.70 -3.83
N ILE A 51 -15.33 -1.95 -4.69
CA ILE A 51 -13.94 -1.54 -4.50
C ILE A 51 -13.88 -0.03 -4.45
N THR A 52 -13.11 0.52 -3.52
CA THR A 52 -12.84 1.95 -3.43
C THR A 52 -11.36 2.24 -3.38
N ILE A 53 -10.87 3.21 -4.13
CA ILE A 53 -9.45 3.60 -4.17
C ILE A 53 -9.33 5.11 -3.94
N ASN A 54 -8.29 5.56 -3.24
CA ASN A 54 -8.00 6.98 -3.07
C ASN A 54 -7.56 7.60 -4.41
N LYS A 55 -8.08 8.79 -4.72
CA LYS A 55 -7.89 9.44 -6.03
C LYS A 55 -6.50 10.04 -6.25
N ASP A 56 -5.78 10.31 -5.16
CA ASP A 56 -4.55 11.11 -5.17
C ASP A 56 -3.29 10.23 -5.26
N LEU A 57 -3.44 8.93 -5.50
CA LEU A 57 -2.32 8.01 -5.70
C LEU A 57 -1.73 8.22 -7.10
N SER A 58 -0.41 8.12 -7.21
CA SER A 58 0.32 7.98 -8.48
C SER A 58 -0.22 6.80 -9.30
N PRO A 59 -0.09 6.83 -10.64
CA PRO A 59 -0.69 5.81 -11.50
C PRO A 59 -0.29 4.38 -11.14
N HIS A 60 0.97 4.15 -10.79
CA HIS A 60 1.48 2.81 -10.46
C HIS A 60 1.03 2.35 -9.07
N LEU A 61 0.99 3.25 -8.09
CA LEU A 61 0.46 2.93 -6.76
C LEU A 61 -1.05 2.67 -6.80
N PHE A 62 -1.79 3.42 -7.63
CA PHE A 62 -3.20 3.17 -7.87
C PHE A 62 -3.41 1.78 -8.48
N LEU A 63 -2.66 1.42 -9.54
CA LEU A 63 -2.74 0.11 -10.16
C LEU A 63 -2.45 -1.01 -9.15
N LEU A 64 -1.36 -0.89 -8.39
CA LEU A 64 -0.99 -1.85 -7.34
C LEU A 64 -2.12 -2.01 -6.30
N THR A 65 -2.69 -0.90 -5.85
CA THR A 65 -3.78 -0.88 -4.86
C THR A 65 -5.05 -1.49 -5.43
N LEU A 66 -5.42 -1.17 -6.68
CA LEU A 66 -6.59 -1.76 -7.32
C LEU A 66 -6.42 -3.28 -7.49
N THR A 67 -5.25 -3.74 -7.89
CA THR A 67 -4.94 -5.17 -8.01
C THR A 67 -5.06 -5.90 -6.67
N HIS A 68 -4.66 -5.26 -5.55
CA HIS A 68 -4.87 -5.79 -4.20
C HIS A 68 -6.35 -6.04 -3.89
N GLU A 69 -7.19 -5.03 -4.16
CA GLU A 69 -8.63 -5.13 -3.88
C GLU A 69 -9.35 -6.10 -4.83
N ILE A 70 -8.93 -6.21 -6.09
CA ILE A 70 -9.43 -7.22 -7.04
C ILE A 70 -9.03 -8.62 -6.59
N ALA A 71 -7.81 -8.81 -6.06
CA ALA A 71 -7.39 -10.10 -5.52
C ALA A 71 -8.29 -10.55 -4.37
N HIS A 72 -8.71 -9.64 -3.48
CA HIS A 72 -9.72 -9.95 -2.47
C HIS A 72 -11.03 -10.43 -3.10
N MET A 73 -11.55 -9.71 -4.10
CA MET A 73 -12.77 -10.09 -4.81
C MET A 73 -12.66 -11.50 -5.41
N HIS A 74 -11.60 -11.77 -6.16
CA HIS A 74 -11.35 -13.06 -6.81
C HIS A 74 -11.22 -14.20 -5.79
N SER A 75 -10.44 -14.00 -4.73
CA SER A 75 -10.24 -15.04 -3.73
C SER A 75 -11.53 -15.36 -2.98
N PHE A 76 -12.31 -14.37 -2.57
CA PHE A 76 -13.59 -14.63 -1.91
C PHE A 76 -14.63 -15.25 -2.85
N ALA A 77 -14.64 -14.85 -4.12
CA ALA A 77 -15.53 -15.45 -5.11
C ALA A 77 -15.18 -16.93 -5.37
N ARG A 78 -13.89 -17.28 -5.39
CA ARG A 78 -13.42 -18.63 -5.71
C ARG A 78 -13.43 -19.58 -4.52
N TYR A 79 -13.02 -19.12 -3.34
CA TYR A 79 -12.79 -19.98 -2.17
C TYR A 79 -13.79 -19.73 -1.03
N GLY A 80 -14.68 -18.75 -1.19
CA GLY A 80 -15.67 -18.37 -0.18
C GLY A 80 -15.13 -17.43 0.89
N PHE A 81 -16.06 -16.89 1.71
CA PHE A 81 -15.75 -15.85 2.71
C PHE A 81 -15.13 -16.37 4.02
N LYS A 82 -14.94 -17.69 4.16
CA LYS A 82 -14.32 -18.29 5.35
C LYS A 82 -12.78 -18.24 5.31
N ILE A 83 -12.19 -17.96 4.14
CA ILE A 83 -10.74 -17.85 4.02
C ILE A 83 -10.22 -16.63 4.78
N SER A 84 -8.98 -16.72 5.25
CA SER A 84 -8.27 -15.55 5.78
C SER A 84 -8.10 -14.50 4.67
N PRO A 85 -8.45 -13.21 4.90
CA PRO A 85 -8.42 -12.17 3.87
C PRO A 85 -7.09 -12.04 3.13
N HIS A 86 -5.97 -12.27 3.82
CA HIS A 86 -4.61 -12.23 3.26
C HIS A 86 -3.88 -13.57 3.42
N GLY A 87 -4.65 -14.67 3.40
CA GLY A 87 -4.18 -16.05 3.48
C GLY A 87 -3.50 -16.54 2.21
N LYS A 88 -3.27 -17.85 2.11
CA LYS A 88 -2.56 -18.49 0.99
C LYS A 88 -3.28 -18.24 -0.34
N GLU A 89 -4.61 -18.35 -0.33
CA GLU A 89 -5.50 -18.17 -1.47
C GLU A 89 -5.37 -16.75 -2.04
N TRP A 90 -5.45 -15.76 -1.14
CA TRP A 90 -5.29 -14.35 -1.51
C TRP A 90 -3.88 -14.04 -2.01
N LYS A 91 -2.83 -14.50 -1.32
CA LYS A 91 -1.45 -14.27 -1.76
C LYS A 91 -1.18 -14.85 -3.14
N SER A 92 -1.65 -16.07 -3.40
CA SER A 92 -1.52 -16.72 -4.71
C SER A 92 -2.28 -15.96 -5.81
N THR A 93 -3.51 -15.55 -5.51
CA THR A 93 -4.34 -14.76 -6.44
C THR A 93 -3.68 -13.42 -6.74
N PHE A 94 -3.25 -12.69 -5.70
CA PHE A 94 -2.61 -11.39 -5.86
C PHE A 94 -1.29 -11.48 -6.63
N ALA A 95 -0.44 -12.46 -6.30
CA ALA A 95 0.78 -12.71 -7.05
C ALA A 95 0.51 -12.97 -8.54
N THR A 96 -0.52 -13.75 -8.87
CA THR A 96 -0.92 -14.03 -10.26
C THR A 96 -1.28 -12.74 -11.02
N LEU A 97 -2.18 -11.92 -10.45
CA LEU A 97 -2.60 -10.67 -11.08
C LEU A 97 -1.44 -9.66 -11.23
N LEU A 98 -0.53 -9.62 -10.25
CA LEU A 98 0.67 -8.78 -10.34
C LEU A 98 1.62 -9.25 -11.45
N GLN A 99 1.76 -10.55 -11.69
CA GLN A 99 2.62 -11.05 -12.77
C GLN A 99 2.07 -10.66 -14.14
N GLU A 100 0.75 -10.72 -14.34
CA GLU A 100 0.11 -10.32 -15.60
C GLU A 100 0.37 -8.85 -15.94
N THR A 101 0.52 -7.99 -14.92
CA THR A 101 0.70 -6.54 -15.09
C THR A 101 2.12 -6.06 -14.79
N LEU A 102 3.05 -6.94 -14.43
CA LEU A 102 4.43 -6.59 -14.04
C LEU A 102 5.14 -5.76 -15.12
N HIS A 103 4.92 -6.10 -16.38
CA HIS A 103 5.55 -5.43 -17.53
C HIS A 103 5.10 -3.98 -17.73
N LEU A 104 3.98 -3.58 -17.11
CA LEU A 104 3.40 -2.23 -17.18
C LEU A 104 4.01 -1.26 -16.16
N TYR A 105 4.78 -1.76 -15.19
CA TYR A 105 5.48 -0.92 -14.21
C TYR A 105 6.81 -0.40 -14.77
N PRO A 106 7.32 0.74 -14.27
CA PRO A 106 8.61 1.30 -14.63
C PRO A 106 9.75 0.30 -14.48
N LYS A 107 10.76 0.36 -15.35
CA LYS A 107 11.83 -0.64 -15.42
C LYS A 107 12.63 -0.78 -14.12
N ASP A 108 12.80 0.32 -13.40
CA ASP A 108 13.44 0.41 -12.09
C ASP A 108 12.56 -0.15 -10.94
N LEU A 109 11.24 -0.09 -11.07
CA LEU A 109 10.29 -0.70 -10.12
C LEU A 109 10.13 -2.22 -10.31
N GLN A 110 10.30 -2.74 -11.53
CA GLN A 110 10.07 -4.15 -11.83
C GLN A 110 10.88 -5.14 -10.97
N PRO A 111 12.18 -4.93 -10.66
CA PRO A 111 12.92 -5.81 -9.76
C PRO A 111 12.32 -5.85 -8.34
N ILE A 112 11.88 -4.69 -7.84
CA ILE A 112 11.26 -4.56 -6.51
C ILE A 112 9.91 -5.29 -6.49
N MET A 113 9.13 -5.15 -7.56
CA MET A 113 7.86 -5.88 -7.74
C MET A 113 8.07 -7.39 -7.79
N ARG A 114 9.09 -7.88 -8.51
CA ARG A 114 9.40 -9.33 -8.56
C ARG A 114 9.70 -9.90 -7.19
N GLU A 115 10.43 -9.17 -6.34
CA GLU A 115 10.68 -9.60 -4.97
C GLU A 115 9.39 -9.61 -4.14
N TYR A 116 8.57 -8.56 -4.26
CA TYR A 116 7.29 -8.49 -3.57
C TYR A 116 6.35 -9.64 -3.94
N ILE A 117 6.26 -9.98 -5.23
CA ILE A 117 5.38 -11.02 -5.76
C ILE A 117 5.67 -12.40 -5.15
N LYS A 118 6.91 -12.69 -4.74
CA LYS A 118 7.25 -13.97 -4.08
C LYS A 118 6.49 -14.17 -2.77
N ASN A 119 6.21 -13.09 -2.03
CA ASN A 119 5.47 -13.14 -0.78
C ASN A 119 4.75 -11.81 -0.50
N PRO A 120 3.62 -11.55 -1.20
CA PRO A 120 2.90 -10.29 -1.09
C PRO A 120 2.44 -10.02 0.35
N LYS A 121 2.43 -8.74 0.72
CA LYS A 121 2.07 -8.29 2.07
C LYS A 121 0.66 -7.72 2.10
N ALA A 122 -0.07 -8.03 3.17
CA ALA A 122 -1.41 -7.49 3.43
C ALA A 122 -1.43 -5.96 3.52
N ASN A 123 -0.36 -5.36 4.04
CA ASN A 123 -0.21 -3.92 4.19
C ASN A 123 0.90 -3.43 3.26
N PHE A 124 0.60 -2.41 2.45
CA PHE A 124 1.57 -1.69 1.63
C PHE A 124 2.82 -1.28 2.43
N TYR A 125 2.62 -0.72 3.62
CA TYR A 125 3.70 -0.26 4.49
C TYR A 125 4.55 -1.38 5.10
N ALA A 126 4.16 -2.65 4.94
CA ALA A 126 4.93 -3.78 5.43
C ALA A 126 6.06 -4.22 4.48
N PHE A 127 6.20 -3.60 3.31
CA PHE A 127 7.30 -3.85 2.38
C PHE A 127 8.07 -2.56 2.10
N SER A 128 9.17 -2.40 2.83
CA SER A 128 9.96 -1.17 2.86
C SER A 128 10.46 -0.70 1.49
N PRO A 129 10.89 -1.58 0.55
CA PRO A 129 11.27 -1.15 -0.78
C PRO A 129 10.15 -0.42 -1.56
N PHE A 130 8.89 -0.85 -1.42
CA PHE A 130 7.76 -0.12 -2.02
C PHE A 130 7.56 1.23 -1.35
N VAL A 131 7.60 1.29 -0.03
CA VAL A 131 7.45 2.55 0.71
C VAL A 131 8.49 3.57 0.22
N ALA A 132 9.76 3.16 0.12
CA ALA A 132 10.82 4.03 -0.39
C ALA A 132 10.55 4.50 -1.83
N TYR A 133 10.21 3.57 -2.74
CA TYR A 133 9.99 3.90 -4.15
C TYR A 133 8.81 4.86 -4.33
N PHE A 134 7.64 4.49 -3.81
CA PHE A 134 6.43 5.26 -4.03
C PHE A 134 6.41 6.58 -3.26
N SER A 135 7.07 6.69 -2.10
CA SER A 135 7.20 8.00 -1.44
C SER A 135 7.96 9.03 -2.28
N GLN A 136 8.92 8.59 -3.12
CA GLN A 136 9.58 9.46 -4.08
C GLN A 136 8.66 9.79 -5.26
N GLU A 137 7.93 8.79 -5.78
CA GLU A 137 6.98 8.98 -6.89
C GLU A 137 5.82 9.92 -6.54
N GLU A 138 5.30 9.83 -5.32
CA GLU A 138 4.20 10.67 -4.81
C GLU A 138 4.63 12.14 -4.58
N LYS A 139 5.90 12.50 -4.86
CA LYS A 139 6.49 13.82 -4.56
C LYS A 139 6.06 14.33 -3.19
N GLN A 140 6.07 13.46 -2.18
CA GLN A 140 5.97 13.94 -0.82
C GLN A 140 7.30 14.60 -0.49
N GLU A 141 7.51 15.81 -1.00
CA GLU A 141 8.74 16.62 -0.82
C GLU A 141 9.07 16.79 0.68
N ASP A 142 8.06 16.65 1.55
CA ASP A 142 8.19 16.72 3.02
C ASP A 142 8.16 15.36 3.74
N THR A 143 8.22 14.22 3.04
CA THR A 143 8.30 12.92 3.74
C THR A 143 9.71 12.68 4.24
N ILE A 144 9.88 12.99 5.52
CA ILE A 144 11.09 12.67 6.27
C ILE A 144 10.99 11.22 6.70
N PHE A 145 11.99 10.40 6.36
CA PHE A 145 12.09 9.06 6.89
C PHE A 145 12.86 9.05 8.19
N LEU A 146 12.56 8.08 9.06
CA LEU A 146 13.25 7.93 10.33
C LEU A 146 14.77 7.80 10.16
N LYS A 147 15.24 7.12 9.11
CA LYS A 147 16.68 6.96 8.82
C LYS A 147 17.42 8.29 8.67
N ASP A 148 16.73 9.31 8.15
CA ASP A 148 17.32 10.62 7.84
C ASP A 148 17.45 11.52 9.08
N LEU A 149 16.82 11.17 10.21
CA LEU A 149 16.97 11.90 11.46
C LEU A 149 18.27 11.55 12.22
N PRO A 150 18.94 12.50 12.87
CA PRO A 150 20.01 12.18 13.83
C PRO A 150 19.50 11.32 15.00
N LYS A 151 20.38 10.49 15.59
CA LYS A 151 20.08 9.77 16.84
C LYS A 151 19.73 10.78 17.95
N GLY A 152 18.77 10.44 18.80
CA GLY A 152 18.29 11.29 19.88
C GLY A 152 17.21 12.29 19.46
N THR A 153 16.96 12.46 18.16
CA THR A 153 15.91 13.35 17.64
C THR A 153 14.53 12.87 18.11
N ILE A 154 13.67 13.84 18.48
CA ILE A 154 12.28 13.60 18.82
C ILE A 154 11.43 13.74 17.55
N PHE A 155 10.55 12.78 17.31
CA PHE A 155 9.68 12.76 16.14
C PHE A 155 8.29 12.24 16.50
N ALA A 156 7.30 12.57 15.68
CA ALA A 156 5.95 12.05 15.81
C ALA A 156 5.69 10.96 14.76
N LEU A 157 5.06 9.87 15.21
CA LEU A 157 4.59 8.77 14.36
C LEU A 157 3.26 8.26 14.92
N ASN A 158 2.22 8.16 14.09
CA ASN A 158 0.89 7.66 14.48
C ASN A 158 0.32 8.33 15.76
N ASN A 159 0.39 9.66 15.84
CA ASN A 159 -0.03 10.48 16.99
C ASN A 159 0.70 10.20 18.31
N LYS A 160 1.80 9.43 18.27
CA LYS A 160 2.70 9.20 19.41
C LYS A 160 4.01 9.94 19.18
N ILE A 161 4.65 10.36 20.26
CA ILE A 161 5.94 11.05 20.23
C ILE A 161 7.03 10.07 20.66
N PHE A 162 8.08 9.97 19.87
CA PHE A 162 9.19 9.05 20.08
C PHE A 162 10.52 9.78 20.08
N LYS A 163 11.51 9.21 20.78
CA LYS A 163 12.92 9.57 20.66
C LYS A 163 13.67 8.49 19.90
N LYS A 164 14.39 8.86 18.83
CA LYS A 164 15.19 7.93 18.01
C LYS A 164 16.39 7.41 18.81
N GLY A 165 16.56 6.10 18.89
CA GLY A 165 17.72 5.43 19.47
C GLY A 165 18.55 4.68 18.43
N GLU A 166 19.15 3.56 18.83
CA GLU A 166 20.08 2.78 18.01
C GLU A 166 19.42 2.03 16.85
N LEU A 167 20.15 1.87 15.73
CA LEU A 167 19.73 1.01 14.63
C LEU A 167 20.02 -0.46 14.94
N LYS A 168 19.03 -1.32 14.77
CA LYS A 168 19.14 -2.77 14.84
C LYS A 168 18.65 -3.38 13.51
N ARG A 169 19.61 -3.78 12.67
CA ARG A 169 19.36 -4.19 11.27
C ARG A 169 18.73 -3.04 10.47
N VAL A 170 17.42 -3.12 10.23
CA VAL A 170 16.63 -2.12 9.46
C VAL A 170 15.60 -1.38 10.34
N ARG A 171 15.67 -1.55 11.67
CA ARG A 171 14.74 -0.91 12.62
C ARG A 171 15.49 -0.17 13.71
N TYR A 172 15.09 1.06 14.00
CA TYR A 172 15.57 1.81 15.15
C TYR A 172 14.81 1.41 16.41
N ILE A 173 15.53 1.33 17.53
CA ILE A 173 14.94 1.28 18.87
C ILE A 173 14.51 2.71 19.19
N CYS A 174 13.22 2.96 19.35
CA CYS A 174 12.66 4.27 19.64
C CYS A 174 11.85 4.23 20.92
N THR A 175 12.07 5.18 21.80
CA THR A 175 11.37 5.26 23.09
C THR A 175 10.17 6.19 22.97
N GLU A 176 8.96 5.70 23.28
CA GLU A 176 7.76 6.53 23.36
C GLU A 176 7.85 7.45 24.59
N LEU A 177 7.73 8.77 24.41
CA LEU A 177 7.93 9.72 25.51
C LEU A 177 6.85 9.68 26.59
N SER A 178 5.62 9.31 26.25
CA SER A 178 4.51 9.24 27.21
C SER A 178 4.58 8.02 28.13
N SER A 179 5.11 6.90 27.63
CA SER A 179 5.09 5.62 28.35
C SER A 179 6.47 5.10 28.76
N GLY A 180 7.55 5.65 28.19
CA GLY A 180 8.92 5.15 28.35
C GLY A 180 9.19 3.81 27.65
N LYS A 181 8.21 3.23 26.96
CA LYS A 181 8.36 1.92 26.31
C LYS A 181 9.17 2.03 25.02
N ASN A 182 9.98 1.00 24.76
CA ASN A 182 10.76 0.89 23.53
C ASN A 182 9.97 0.19 22.42
N TYR A 183 10.09 0.71 21.22
CA TYR A 183 9.47 0.21 20.00
C TYR A 183 10.53 0.04 18.91
N LEU A 184 10.38 -0.98 18.07
CA LEU A 184 11.21 -1.15 16.88
C LEU A 184 10.50 -0.53 15.69
N ILE A 185 11.01 0.61 15.21
CA ILE A 185 10.43 1.37 14.10
C ILE A 185 11.33 1.22 12.87
N HIS A 186 10.75 0.87 11.72
CA HIS A 186 11.50 0.67 10.49
C HIS A 186 12.22 1.97 10.05
N GLU A 187 13.42 1.86 9.50
CA GLU A 187 14.24 3.02 9.10
C GLU A 187 13.56 3.88 8.02
N LEU A 188 12.82 3.22 7.11
CA LEU A 188 11.97 3.83 6.09
C LEU A 188 10.54 4.15 6.57
N ALA A 189 10.29 4.22 7.89
CA ALA A 189 9.02 4.72 8.39
C ALA A 189 8.91 6.23 8.09
N PRO A 190 7.85 6.70 7.43
CA PRO A 190 7.60 8.13 7.27
C PRO A 190 7.22 8.72 8.63
N ILE A 191 7.89 9.79 9.03
CA ILE A 191 7.69 10.45 10.32
C ILE A 191 7.26 11.91 10.12
N LYS A 192 6.88 12.57 11.21
CA LYS A 192 6.77 14.03 11.26
C LYS A 192 7.80 14.59 12.22
N GLU A 193 8.48 15.66 11.82
CA GLU A 193 9.28 16.44 12.75
C GLU A 193 8.44 16.90 13.94
N TYR A 194 8.97 16.73 15.14
CA TYR A 194 8.37 17.27 16.34
C TYR A 194 9.11 18.54 16.73
N ARG A 195 8.47 19.69 16.52
CA ARG A 195 8.94 20.98 17.05
C ARG A 195 8.17 21.28 18.32
N LYS A 196 8.88 21.42 19.44
CA LYS A 196 8.29 22.01 20.64
C LYS A 196 7.91 23.45 20.28
N ILE A 197 6.62 23.76 20.30
CA ILE A 197 6.17 25.14 20.32
C ILE A 197 6.53 25.62 21.74
N ASN A 198 7.52 26.51 21.81
CA ASN A 198 7.79 27.28 23.03
C ASN A 198 6.72 28.35 23.20
#